data_AF-A0A1B6FXR0-F1
#
_entry.id   AF-A0A1B6FXR0-F1
#
_cell.length_a   1.000
_cell.length_b   1.000
_cell.length_c   1.000
_cell.angle_alpha   90.00
_cell.angle_beta   90.00
_cell.angle_gamma   90.00
#
_symmetry.space_group_name_H-M   'P 1'
#
loop_
_entity.id
_entity.type
_entity.pdbx_description
1 polymer ?
#
loop_
_entity_poly.entity_id
_entity_poly.type
_entity_poly.pdbx_seq_one_letter_code
_entity_poly.pdbx_strand_id
1 'polypeptide(L)'
;QKSGDCDSDGLIQIIKWLWTLVAFGKQPSIVDDALKALSKFRLDQMTLKMLPECFRKDIQLPPEMAKTPVDAARRPEDVLDYIPGECWIQLLRHVGTESASLAIACWIRMEVATFRSNLYQVDRQEPSNYNHLPAWSVIRGVVTSLRHLSAPTDSSLANLCVVALLQPSPKPLPSLSWAFLSDLPQAHPALAHNIVRLAAKQAQISPSARKITEDYISSCGTDREKIEFLYTILSYLCRGIPPNTLKPFLERTLQTALNQKDNEHLSTMLGCVKATLKEEKIHEANRTLLHQQVKALWDIIEPQHEMMSELMSCLSELPVSTIESISSTSVMWEVTSAQLQKAFRLRAFMALLPNTTQPLNWLNEIIEVASSNISEQALAIQLVCEVITQLSGHSGAWLWLQELMGQTHLTTVNNKGGVEFLVSVFVLCVDIMSGYSSLETAGQDCRAPRLPQAVVTLVNQHGDVKSMLEWLNHMKGTESFPSQYLPQFQMAARNLSLITT
;
A
#
# COMPACT_ATOMS: atom_id res chain seq x y z
N GLN A 1 -7.91 32.17 -42.30
CA GLN A 1 -8.98 32.42 -41.31
C GLN A 1 -10.29 31.66 -41.58
N LYS A 2 -10.28 30.56 -42.37
CA LYS A 2 -11.48 29.74 -42.71
C LYS A 2 -11.34 28.25 -42.35
N SER A 3 -10.32 27.86 -41.59
CA SER A 3 -10.08 26.47 -41.18
C SER A 3 -10.48 26.17 -39.72
N GLY A 4 -11.09 27.13 -39.01
CA GLY A 4 -11.49 26.98 -37.60
C GLY A 4 -12.96 26.60 -37.38
N ASP A 5 -13.84 26.91 -38.33
CA ASP A 5 -15.30 26.68 -38.19
C ASP A 5 -15.76 25.28 -38.62
N CYS A 6 -14.95 24.53 -39.39
CA CYS A 6 -15.35 23.20 -39.86
C CYS A 6 -15.17 22.11 -38.79
N ASP A 7 -14.20 22.29 -37.88
CA ASP A 7 -13.90 21.33 -36.82
C ASP A 7 -14.86 21.45 -35.63
N SER A 8 -15.42 22.64 -35.38
CA SER A 8 -16.38 22.89 -34.31
C SER A 8 -17.75 22.25 -34.60
N ASP A 9 -18.24 22.34 -35.83
CA ASP A 9 -19.51 21.73 -36.24
C ASP A 9 -19.46 20.20 -36.17
N GLY A 10 -18.34 19.58 -36.58
CA GLY A 10 -18.13 18.14 -36.46
C GLY A 10 -18.15 17.67 -35.00
N LEU A 11 -17.49 18.40 -34.11
CA LEU A 11 -17.47 18.11 -32.68
C LEU A 11 -18.86 18.22 -32.04
N ILE A 12 -19.64 19.24 -32.41
CA ILE A 12 -21.02 19.42 -31.93
C ILE A 12 -21.90 18.24 -32.35
N GLN A 13 -21.78 17.76 -33.59
CA GLN A 13 -22.53 16.61 -34.07
C GLN A 13 -22.16 15.32 -33.33
N ILE A 14 -20.87 15.11 -33.07
CA ILE A 14 -20.39 13.95 -32.29
C ILE A 14 -20.98 13.98 -30.87
N ILE A 15 -20.92 15.13 -30.18
CA ILE A 15 -21.45 15.27 -28.82
C ILE A 15 -22.97 15.02 -28.78
N LYS A 16 -23.73 15.58 -29.72
CA LYS A 16 -25.18 15.33 -29.83
C LYS A 16 -25.50 13.87 -30.09
N TRP A 17 -24.74 13.22 -30.97
CA TRP A 17 -24.90 11.80 -31.26
C TRP A 17 -24.62 10.94 -30.02
N LEU A 18 -23.53 11.21 -29.30
CA LEU A 18 -23.22 10.52 -28.05
C LEU A 18 -24.32 10.71 -27.00
N TRP A 19 -24.84 11.92 -26.82
CA TRP A 19 -25.97 12.15 -25.91
C TRP A 19 -27.24 11.41 -26.34
N THR A 20 -27.47 11.26 -27.64
CA THR A 20 -28.60 10.47 -28.16
C THR A 20 -28.44 8.99 -27.79
N LEU A 21 -27.22 8.46 -27.88
CA LEU A 21 -26.92 7.10 -27.41
C LEU A 21 -27.15 6.94 -25.91
N VAL A 22 -26.79 7.94 -25.10
CA VAL A 22 -27.02 7.91 -23.64
C VAL A 22 -28.51 7.96 -23.29
N ALA A 23 -29.30 8.79 -23.99
CA ALA A 23 -30.72 8.95 -23.67
C ALA A 23 -31.61 7.80 -24.16
N PHE A 24 -31.28 7.22 -25.33
CA PHE A 24 -32.15 6.28 -26.03
C PHE A 24 -31.51 4.91 -26.33
N GLY A 25 -30.26 4.71 -25.90
CA GLY A 25 -29.56 3.43 -26.05
C GLY A 25 -30.26 2.30 -25.32
N LYS A 26 -30.53 1.20 -26.02
CA LYS A 26 -31.19 0.00 -25.45
C LYS A 26 -30.20 -0.95 -24.78
N GLN A 27 -28.93 -0.90 -25.17
CA GLN A 27 -27.88 -1.76 -24.62
C GLN A 27 -27.07 -0.97 -23.57
N PRO A 28 -26.99 -1.45 -22.31
CA PRO A 28 -26.24 -0.77 -21.25
C PRO A 28 -24.78 -0.50 -21.60
N SER A 29 -24.10 -1.45 -22.28
CA SER A 29 -22.71 -1.30 -22.71
C SER A 29 -22.49 -0.09 -23.63
N ILE A 30 -23.42 0.16 -24.56
CA ILE A 30 -23.36 1.31 -25.47
C ILE A 30 -23.52 2.62 -24.70
N VAL A 31 -24.44 2.64 -23.72
CA VAL A 31 -24.65 3.81 -22.85
C VAL A 31 -23.40 4.09 -22.02
N ASP A 32 -22.79 3.05 -21.46
CA ASP A 32 -21.55 3.15 -20.66
C ASP A 32 -20.37 3.67 -21.50
N ASP A 33 -20.17 3.13 -22.70
CA ASP A 33 -19.11 3.57 -23.61
C ASP A 33 -19.35 5.01 -24.10
N ALA A 34 -20.61 5.38 -24.37
CA ALA A 34 -20.98 6.74 -24.74
C ALA A 34 -20.71 7.73 -23.59
N LEU A 35 -21.04 7.37 -22.35
CA LEU A 35 -20.74 8.17 -21.15
C LEU A 35 -19.22 8.32 -20.93
N LYS A 36 -18.46 7.23 -21.14
CA LYS A 36 -17.00 7.23 -21.06
C LYS A 36 -16.35 8.08 -22.17
N ALA A 37 -16.97 8.16 -23.34
CA ALA A 37 -16.52 9.07 -24.39
C ALA A 37 -16.86 10.53 -24.06
N LEU A 38 -18.10 10.80 -23.62
CA LEU A 38 -18.57 12.13 -23.22
C LEU A 38 -17.75 12.74 -22.08
N SER A 39 -17.32 11.92 -21.11
CA SER A 39 -16.53 12.37 -19.97
C SER A 39 -15.13 12.90 -20.31
N LYS A 40 -14.67 12.69 -21.56
CA LYS A 40 -13.40 13.24 -22.07
C LYS A 40 -13.52 14.67 -22.60
N PHE A 41 -14.73 15.11 -22.93
CA PHE A 41 -14.98 16.47 -23.42
C PHE A 41 -15.09 17.45 -22.25
N ARG A 42 -14.65 18.68 -22.48
CA ARG A 42 -14.77 19.74 -21.48
C ARG A 42 -16.20 20.27 -21.47
N LEU A 43 -16.68 20.69 -20.29
CA LEU A 43 -18.04 21.22 -20.15
C LEU A 43 -18.28 22.52 -20.92
N ASP A 44 -17.27 23.34 -21.13
CA ASP A 44 -17.35 24.57 -21.93
C ASP A 44 -17.53 24.31 -23.43
N GLN A 45 -17.34 23.06 -23.88
CA GLN A 45 -17.62 22.61 -25.24
C GLN A 45 -19.07 22.13 -25.41
N MET A 46 -19.83 22.03 -24.32
CA MET A 46 -21.20 21.54 -24.31
C MET A 46 -22.15 22.68 -23.96
N THR A 47 -23.28 22.76 -24.66
CA THR A 47 -24.36 23.71 -24.33
C THR A 47 -25.62 22.97 -23.94
N LEU A 48 -26.52 23.65 -23.22
CA LEU A 48 -27.78 23.07 -22.78
C LEU A 48 -28.60 22.53 -23.97
N LYS A 49 -28.57 23.20 -25.13
CA LYS A 49 -29.23 22.76 -26.37
C LYS A 49 -28.75 21.41 -26.91
N MET A 50 -27.54 20.98 -26.54
CA MET A 50 -27.00 19.68 -26.97
C MET A 50 -27.56 18.52 -26.16
N LEU A 51 -28.12 18.77 -24.98
CA LEU A 51 -28.65 17.72 -24.11
C LEU A 51 -30.06 17.28 -24.58
N PRO A 52 -30.35 15.98 -24.55
CA PRO A 52 -31.70 15.44 -24.70
C PRO A 52 -32.67 16.04 -23.69
N GLU A 53 -33.94 16.17 -24.09
CA GLU A 53 -34.98 16.80 -23.27
C GLU A 53 -35.20 16.09 -21.92
N CYS A 54 -34.96 14.77 -21.86
CA CYS A 54 -35.06 13.99 -20.63
C CYS A 54 -34.10 14.47 -19.53
N PHE A 55 -32.97 15.07 -19.88
CA PHE A 55 -31.98 15.59 -18.92
C PHE A 55 -32.20 17.06 -18.59
N ARG A 56 -33.11 17.74 -19.30
CA ARG A 56 -33.42 19.17 -19.13
C ARG A 56 -34.70 19.44 -18.35
N LYS A 57 -35.30 18.39 -17.77
CA LYS A 57 -36.53 18.50 -17.00
C LYS A 57 -36.31 19.33 -15.73
N ASP A 58 -37.29 20.17 -15.44
CA ASP A 58 -37.38 20.99 -14.22
C ASP A 58 -36.29 22.05 -14.04
N ILE A 59 -35.61 22.45 -15.13
CA ILE A 59 -34.66 23.57 -15.09
C ILE A 59 -35.42 24.89 -14.99
N GLN A 60 -35.14 25.64 -13.94
CA GLN A 60 -35.68 26.98 -13.74
C GLN A 60 -34.67 28.04 -14.23
N LEU A 61 -35.19 29.12 -14.83
CA LEU A 61 -34.36 30.27 -15.18
C LEU A 61 -33.93 31.00 -13.89
N PRO A 62 -32.67 31.45 -13.80
CA PRO A 62 -32.23 32.29 -12.69
C PRO A 62 -33.11 33.54 -12.56
N PRO A 63 -33.43 33.99 -11.34
CA PRO A 63 -34.30 35.15 -11.12
C PRO A 63 -33.75 36.45 -11.76
N GLU A 64 -32.44 36.53 -11.95
CA GLU A 64 -31.77 37.64 -12.65
C GLU A 64 -32.11 37.71 -14.15
N MET A 65 -32.45 36.58 -14.76
CA MET A 65 -32.80 36.43 -16.17
C MET A 65 -34.32 36.31 -16.39
N ALA A 66 -35.10 36.21 -15.32
CA ALA A 66 -36.56 36.08 -15.32
C ALA A 66 -37.24 37.29 -14.64
N LYS A 67 -36.78 38.50 -14.95
CA LYS A 67 -37.27 39.76 -14.32
C LYS A 67 -38.69 40.13 -14.74
N THR A 68 -39.15 39.66 -15.89
CA THR A 68 -40.52 39.87 -16.36
C THR A 68 -41.23 38.54 -16.60
N PRO A 69 -42.57 38.47 -16.52
CA PRO A 69 -43.33 37.26 -16.82
C PRO A 69 -43.08 36.72 -18.24
N VAL A 70 -42.71 37.59 -19.18
CA VAL A 70 -42.36 37.24 -20.56
C VAL A 70 -40.98 36.60 -20.63
N ASP A 71 -40.02 37.07 -19.83
CA ASP A 71 -38.68 36.47 -19.75
C ASP A 71 -38.71 35.11 -19.04
N ALA A 72 -39.57 34.95 -18.04
CA ALA A 72 -39.81 33.69 -17.35
C ALA A 72 -40.46 32.61 -18.25
N ALA A 73 -41.11 33.00 -19.35
CA ALA A 73 -41.74 32.10 -20.32
C ALA A 73 -40.77 31.59 -21.40
N ARG A 74 -39.52 32.10 -21.46
CA ARG A 74 -38.51 31.62 -22.40
C ARG A 74 -37.99 30.25 -21.99
N ARG A 75 -37.63 29.43 -22.99
CA ARG A 75 -37.05 28.11 -22.72
C ARG A 75 -35.63 28.27 -22.15
N PRO A 76 -35.27 27.57 -21.06
CA PRO A 76 -33.95 27.70 -20.44
C PRO A 76 -32.80 27.47 -21.41
N GLU A 77 -32.93 26.52 -22.35
CA GLU A 77 -31.91 26.23 -23.35
C GLU A 77 -31.65 27.36 -24.35
N ASP A 78 -32.59 28.28 -24.54
CA ASP A 78 -32.45 29.42 -25.45
C ASP A 78 -31.80 30.64 -24.78
N VAL A 79 -31.71 30.63 -23.45
CA VAL A 79 -31.24 31.75 -22.65
C VAL A 79 -29.92 31.43 -21.95
N LEU A 80 -29.74 30.20 -21.47
CA LEU A 80 -28.55 29.77 -20.75
C LEU A 80 -27.45 29.35 -21.72
N ASP A 81 -26.28 29.95 -21.56
CA ASP A 81 -25.05 29.62 -22.29
C ASP A 81 -24.22 28.50 -21.63
N TYR A 82 -24.69 27.97 -20.50
CA TYR A 82 -24.07 26.88 -19.73
C TYR A 82 -25.07 25.77 -19.41
N ILE A 83 -24.57 24.64 -18.90
CA ILE A 83 -25.39 23.52 -18.40
C ILE A 83 -25.55 23.66 -16.88
N PRO A 84 -26.77 23.88 -16.35
CA PRO A 84 -27.02 23.94 -14.91
C PRO A 84 -26.71 22.63 -14.19
N GLY A 85 -26.29 22.73 -12.93
CA GLY A 85 -25.94 21.57 -12.09
C GLY A 85 -27.06 20.52 -11.95
N GLU A 86 -28.32 20.95 -12.02
CA GLU A 86 -29.51 20.11 -11.92
C GLU A 86 -29.60 19.07 -13.05
N CYS A 87 -29.03 19.36 -14.22
CA CYS A 87 -29.03 18.45 -15.37
C CYS A 87 -28.32 17.13 -15.06
N TRP A 88 -27.25 17.19 -14.27
CA TRP A 88 -26.45 16.02 -13.91
C TRP A 88 -27.23 15.04 -13.03
N ILE A 89 -28.18 15.55 -12.27
CA ILE A 89 -29.04 14.73 -11.41
C ILE A 89 -30.14 14.08 -12.23
N GLN A 90 -30.68 14.77 -13.23
CA GLN A 90 -31.60 14.16 -14.19
C GLN A 90 -30.90 13.07 -15.00
N LEU A 91 -29.62 13.25 -15.36
CA LEU A 91 -28.79 12.21 -15.97
C LEU A 91 -28.68 10.97 -15.07
N LEU A 92 -28.30 11.15 -13.80
CA LEU A 92 -28.21 10.04 -12.84
C LEU A 92 -29.55 9.34 -12.62
N ARG A 93 -30.64 10.11 -12.55
CA ARG A 93 -32.00 9.57 -12.36
C ARG A 93 -32.48 8.76 -13.57
N HIS A 94 -32.17 9.22 -14.78
CA HIS A 94 -32.61 8.57 -16.02
C HIS A 94 -31.77 7.34 -16.37
N VAL A 95 -30.44 7.44 -16.22
CA VAL A 95 -29.52 6.34 -16.57
C VAL A 95 -29.42 5.32 -15.43
N GLY A 96 -29.27 5.78 -14.19
CA GLY A 96 -29.23 4.91 -13.01
C GLY A 96 -28.01 3.99 -12.91
N THR A 97 -26.95 4.21 -13.69
CA THR A 97 -25.73 3.38 -13.69
C THR A 97 -24.53 4.08 -13.05
N GLU A 98 -23.59 3.28 -12.55
CA GLU A 98 -22.31 3.77 -12.01
C GLU A 98 -21.48 4.53 -13.06
N SER A 99 -21.56 4.13 -14.34
CA SER A 99 -20.88 4.84 -15.43
C SER A 99 -21.29 6.30 -15.54
N ALA A 100 -22.56 6.62 -15.21
CA ALA A 100 -23.02 8.01 -15.16
C ALA A 100 -22.36 8.77 -14.00
N SER A 101 -22.23 8.14 -12.83
CA SER A 101 -21.46 8.70 -11.70
C SER A 101 -19.99 8.90 -12.05
N LEU A 102 -19.36 7.97 -12.78
CA LEU A 102 -17.97 8.08 -13.22
C LEU A 102 -17.77 9.20 -14.25
N ALA A 103 -18.73 9.41 -15.16
CA ALA A 103 -18.70 10.54 -16.09
C ALA A 103 -18.81 11.88 -15.34
N ILE A 104 -19.75 12.00 -14.39
CA ILE A 104 -19.89 13.17 -13.53
C ILE A 104 -18.62 13.41 -12.71
N ALA A 105 -18.03 12.37 -12.15
CA ALA A 105 -16.77 12.45 -11.44
C ALA A 105 -15.61 13.00 -12.30
N CYS A 106 -15.56 12.63 -13.59
CA CYS A 106 -14.56 13.20 -14.51
C CYS A 106 -14.74 14.71 -14.66
N TRP A 107 -15.97 15.19 -14.77
CA TRP A 107 -16.26 16.61 -14.87
C TRP A 107 -15.98 17.34 -13.55
N ILE A 108 -16.34 16.76 -12.39
CA ILE A 108 -15.95 17.29 -11.07
C ILE A 108 -14.43 17.36 -10.96
N ARG A 109 -13.70 16.34 -11.41
CA ARG A 109 -12.23 16.32 -11.39
C ARG A 109 -11.63 17.45 -12.22
N MET A 110 -12.19 17.72 -13.41
CA MET A 110 -11.79 18.82 -14.27
C MET A 110 -12.11 20.18 -13.63
N GLU A 111 -13.28 20.31 -13.04
CA GLU A 111 -13.71 21.52 -12.32
C GLU A 111 -12.76 21.82 -11.14
N VAL A 112 -12.55 20.84 -10.26
CA VAL A 112 -11.67 20.94 -9.08
C VAL A 112 -10.22 21.24 -9.45
N ALA A 113 -9.74 20.79 -10.62
CA ALA A 113 -8.40 21.14 -11.09
C ALA A 113 -8.24 22.65 -11.28
N THR A 114 -9.29 23.34 -11.73
CA THR A 114 -9.27 24.78 -12.03
C THR A 114 -9.45 25.67 -10.79
N PHE A 115 -9.92 25.10 -9.67
CA PHE A 115 -10.13 25.86 -8.44
C PHE A 115 -8.84 26.46 -7.89
N ARG A 116 -8.90 27.78 -7.61
CA ARG A 116 -7.81 28.55 -7.00
C ARG A 116 -7.79 28.33 -5.48
N SER A 117 -6.65 28.57 -4.85
CA SER A 117 -6.45 28.35 -3.41
C SER A 117 -7.39 29.17 -2.51
N ASN A 118 -7.82 30.35 -2.94
CA ASN A 118 -8.76 31.20 -2.23
C ASN A 118 -10.14 30.56 -2.04
N LEU A 119 -10.58 29.66 -2.93
CA LEU A 119 -11.84 28.91 -2.74
C LEU A 119 -11.80 27.94 -1.56
N TYR A 120 -10.60 27.63 -1.05
CA TYR A 120 -10.39 26.77 0.11
C TYR A 120 -10.12 27.57 1.39
N GLN A 121 -10.01 28.90 1.29
CA GLN A 121 -9.89 29.77 2.46
C GLN A 121 -11.30 30.10 2.96
N VAL A 122 -11.77 29.29 3.89
CA VAL A 122 -13.05 29.55 4.55
C VAL A 122 -12.79 30.28 5.86
N ASP A 123 -13.39 31.45 5.99
CA ASP A 123 -13.37 32.28 7.20
C ASP A 123 -13.97 31.52 8.39
N ARG A 124 -13.14 30.86 9.20
CA ARG A 124 -13.41 30.20 10.49
C ARG A 124 -14.58 29.19 10.58
N GLN A 125 -15.57 29.17 9.69
CA GLN A 125 -16.80 28.39 9.77
C GLN A 125 -17.11 27.72 8.43
N GLU A 126 -17.29 26.41 8.43
CA GLU A 126 -17.64 25.64 7.23
C GLU A 126 -18.89 26.20 6.53
N PRO A 127 -18.88 26.37 5.20
CA PRO A 127 -20.05 26.83 4.49
C PRO A 127 -21.11 25.73 4.54
N SER A 128 -22.37 26.13 4.76
CA SER A 128 -23.48 25.18 4.82
C SER A 128 -23.89 24.66 3.44
N ASN A 129 -23.47 25.32 2.35
CA ASN A 129 -23.74 24.96 0.96
C ASN A 129 -22.65 25.51 0.01
N TYR A 130 -22.72 25.08 -1.26
CA TYR A 130 -21.87 25.59 -2.33
C TYR A 130 -22.52 26.74 -3.12
N ASN A 131 -23.37 27.58 -2.51
CA ASN A 131 -24.00 28.70 -3.24
C ASN A 131 -22.99 29.74 -3.75
N HIS A 132 -21.79 29.77 -3.17
CA HIS A 132 -20.69 30.61 -3.62
C HIS A 132 -20.03 30.10 -4.92
N LEU A 133 -20.26 28.84 -5.30
CA LEU A 133 -19.81 28.31 -6.59
C LEU A 133 -20.78 28.73 -7.70
N PRO A 134 -20.32 28.88 -8.96
CA PRO A 134 -21.19 29.22 -10.09
C PRO A 134 -22.34 28.22 -10.32
N ALA A 135 -23.42 28.65 -10.97
CA ALA A 135 -24.58 27.80 -11.24
C ALA A 135 -24.30 26.62 -12.20
N TRP A 136 -23.25 26.72 -13.03
CA TRP A 136 -22.77 25.65 -13.91
C TRP A 136 -21.89 24.61 -13.19
N SER A 137 -21.57 24.85 -11.91
CA SER A 137 -20.73 23.95 -11.12
C SER A 137 -21.38 22.57 -10.96
N VAL A 138 -20.65 21.52 -11.38
CA VAL A 138 -21.14 20.14 -11.29
C VAL A 138 -21.20 19.72 -9.83
N ILE A 139 -20.13 20.01 -9.08
CA ILE A 139 -20.06 19.66 -7.66
C ILE A 139 -21.16 20.35 -6.86
N ARG A 140 -21.48 21.62 -7.17
CA ARG A 140 -22.60 22.35 -6.55
C ARG A 140 -23.93 21.64 -6.82
N GLY A 141 -24.20 21.26 -8.07
CA GLY A 141 -25.43 20.54 -8.44
C GLY A 141 -25.56 19.22 -7.70
N VAL A 142 -24.51 18.40 -7.73
CA VAL A 142 -24.50 17.07 -7.08
C VAL A 142 -24.71 17.17 -5.57
N VAL A 143 -23.99 18.06 -4.89
CA VAL A 143 -24.11 18.24 -3.44
C VAL A 143 -25.45 18.83 -3.05
N THR A 144 -25.94 19.84 -3.78
CA THR A 144 -27.26 20.45 -3.49
C THR A 144 -28.34 19.40 -3.58
N SER A 145 -28.33 18.57 -4.64
CA SER A 145 -29.33 17.52 -4.75
C SER A 145 -29.16 16.43 -3.71
N LEU A 146 -27.94 15.97 -3.42
CA LEU A 146 -27.70 14.99 -2.36
C LEU A 146 -28.32 15.41 -1.01
N ARG A 147 -28.32 16.70 -0.69
CA ARG A 147 -28.96 17.23 0.52
C ARG A 147 -30.48 17.10 0.54
N HIS A 148 -31.11 17.15 -0.64
CA HIS A 148 -32.56 17.05 -0.79
C HIS A 148 -33.04 15.61 -0.96
N LEU A 149 -32.15 14.64 -1.22
CA LEU A 149 -32.46 13.21 -1.34
C LEU A 149 -32.55 12.52 0.03
N SER A 150 -33.38 13.07 0.92
CA SER A 150 -33.58 12.57 2.29
C SER A 150 -34.64 11.45 2.39
N ALA A 151 -35.31 11.12 1.28
CA ALA A 151 -36.42 10.16 1.25
C ALA A 151 -35.92 8.72 0.97
N PRO A 152 -36.54 7.68 1.57
CA PRO A 152 -36.13 6.28 1.37
C PRO A 152 -36.18 5.78 -0.08
N THR A 153 -37.04 6.37 -0.89
CA THR A 153 -37.18 6.04 -2.32
C THR A 153 -35.98 6.48 -3.16
N ASP A 154 -35.12 7.37 -2.63
CA ASP A 154 -34.03 7.99 -3.39
C ASP A 154 -32.65 7.39 -3.09
N SER A 155 -32.59 6.28 -2.35
CA SER A 155 -31.33 5.67 -1.89
C SER A 155 -30.36 5.32 -3.03
N SER A 156 -30.86 4.81 -4.16
CA SER A 156 -30.02 4.50 -5.33
C SER A 156 -29.41 5.76 -5.95
N LEU A 157 -30.19 6.82 -6.11
CA LEU A 157 -29.72 8.11 -6.64
C LEU A 157 -28.74 8.79 -5.70
N ALA A 158 -29.01 8.75 -4.39
CA ALA A 158 -28.08 9.23 -3.36
C ALA A 158 -26.74 8.49 -3.42
N ASN A 159 -26.77 7.15 -3.59
CA ASN A 159 -25.55 6.37 -3.78
C ASN A 159 -24.75 6.85 -4.98
N LEU A 160 -25.41 7.03 -6.13
CA LEU A 160 -24.76 7.47 -7.36
C LEU A 160 -24.11 8.86 -7.20
N CYS A 161 -24.75 9.78 -6.48
CA CYS A 161 -24.16 11.07 -6.12
C CYS A 161 -22.91 10.90 -5.25
N VAL A 162 -22.97 10.06 -4.21
CA VAL A 162 -21.83 9.79 -3.33
C VAL A 162 -20.67 9.13 -4.10
N VAL A 163 -20.96 8.15 -4.97
CA VAL A 163 -19.97 7.50 -5.83
C VAL A 163 -19.26 8.51 -6.73
N ALA A 164 -19.97 9.49 -7.29
CA ALA A 164 -19.37 10.54 -8.09
C ALA A 164 -18.40 11.42 -7.27
N LEU A 165 -18.77 11.77 -6.03
CA LEU A 165 -17.94 12.57 -5.11
C LEU A 165 -16.73 11.80 -4.55
N LEU A 166 -16.84 10.47 -4.46
CA LEU A 166 -15.80 9.59 -3.94
C LEU A 166 -14.58 9.46 -4.87
N GLN A 167 -14.76 9.66 -6.18
CA GLN A 167 -13.70 9.43 -7.15
C GLN A 167 -12.44 10.29 -6.91
N PRO A 168 -11.24 9.80 -7.25
CA PRO A 168 -9.99 10.53 -7.06
C PRO A 168 -10.00 11.91 -7.74
N SER A 169 -9.61 12.94 -7.00
CA SER A 169 -9.54 14.33 -7.48
C SER A 169 -8.13 14.91 -7.26
N PRO A 170 -7.68 15.85 -8.10
CA PRO A 170 -6.33 16.43 -8.00
C PRO A 170 -6.14 17.26 -6.73
N LYS A 171 -7.23 17.83 -6.22
CA LYS A 171 -7.32 18.60 -4.97
C LYS A 171 -8.49 18.04 -4.15
N PRO A 172 -8.53 18.27 -2.83
CA PRO A 172 -9.73 17.95 -2.05
C PRO A 172 -10.94 18.73 -2.59
N LEU A 173 -12.15 18.26 -2.26
CA LEU A 173 -13.35 19.03 -2.57
C LEU A 173 -13.33 20.32 -1.75
N PRO A 174 -13.93 21.43 -2.21
CA PRO A 174 -14.04 22.65 -1.41
C PRO A 174 -14.68 22.33 -0.06
N SER A 175 -14.23 22.98 1.01
CA SER A 175 -14.78 22.75 2.35
C SER A 175 -16.28 23.00 2.38
N LEU A 176 -17.00 22.12 3.06
CA LEU A 176 -18.46 22.10 3.19
C LEU A 176 -18.80 21.51 4.56
N SER A 177 -19.87 21.97 5.18
CA SER A 177 -20.44 21.26 6.31
C SER A 177 -21.16 19.99 5.85
N TRP A 178 -20.54 18.83 6.12
CA TRP A 178 -21.09 17.51 5.79
C TRP A 178 -22.09 17.00 6.83
N ALA A 179 -22.47 17.83 7.82
CA ALA A 179 -23.37 17.44 8.90
C ALA A 179 -24.72 16.89 8.41
N PHE A 180 -25.21 17.30 7.23
CA PHE A 180 -26.45 16.75 6.65
C PHE A 180 -26.35 15.26 6.29
N LEU A 181 -25.15 14.69 6.24
CA LEU A 181 -24.92 13.27 6.01
C LEU A 181 -24.99 12.45 7.31
N SER A 182 -25.04 13.05 8.51
CA SER A 182 -24.93 12.30 9.79
C SER A 182 -26.02 11.24 9.98
N ASP A 183 -27.23 11.55 9.50
CA ASP A 183 -28.42 10.74 9.78
C ASP A 183 -28.67 9.70 8.66
N LEU A 184 -28.05 9.91 7.49
CA LEU A 184 -28.24 9.07 6.31
C LEU A 184 -27.71 7.63 6.47
N PRO A 185 -26.57 7.35 7.15
CA PRO A 185 -26.13 5.98 7.41
C PRO A 185 -27.14 5.15 8.21
N GLN A 186 -27.87 5.78 9.14
CA GLN A 186 -28.91 5.10 9.93
C GLN A 186 -30.17 4.86 9.08
N ALA A 187 -30.57 5.86 8.29
CA ALA A 187 -31.73 5.75 7.39
C ALA A 187 -31.48 4.76 6.22
N HIS A 188 -30.24 4.67 5.75
CA HIS A 188 -29.83 3.87 4.59
C HIS A 188 -28.53 3.10 4.87
N PRO A 189 -28.62 1.91 5.50
CA PRO A 189 -27.45 1.08 5.79
C PRO A 189 -26.59 0.75 4.56
N ALA A 190 -27.24 0.57 3.40
CA ALA A 190 -26.56 0.32 2.12
C ALA A 190 -25.65 1.48 1.67
N LEU A 191 -25.88 2.70 2.14
CA LEU A 191 -25.08 3.88 1.82
C LEU A 191 -24.01 4.18 2.87
N ALA A 192 -24.08 3.55 4.04
CA ALA A 192 -23.26 3.87 5.20
C ALA A 192 -21.77 3.86 4.87
N HIS A 193 -21.27 2.79 4.23
CA HIS A 193 -19.86 2.68 3.83
C HIS A 193 -19.43 3.78 2.85
N ASN A 194 -20.25 4.11 1.85
CA ASN A 194 -19.90 5.15 0.89
C ASN A 194 -19.92 6.55 1.52
N ILE A 195 -20.88 6.82 2.41
CA ILE A 195 -20.96 8.08 3.16
C ILE A 195 -19.75 8.23 4.10
N VAL A 196 -19.41 7.19 4.86
CA VAL A 196 -18.28 7.21 5.79
C VAL A 196 -16.96 7.33 5.02
N ARG A 197 -16.82 6.65 3.89
CA ARG A 197 -15.65 6.79 3.01
C ARG A 197 -15.51 8.23 2.49
N LEU A 198 -16.61 8.86 2.12
CA LEU A 198 -16.61 10.25 1.66
C LEU A 198 -16.23 11.20 2.81
N ALA A 199 -16.82 10.99 3.99
CA ALA A 199 -16.51 11.76 5.18
C ALA A 199 -15.03 11.62 5.58
N ALA A 200 -14.48 10.40 5.61
CA ALA A 200 -13.08 10.13 5.89
C ALA A 200 -12.13 10.84 4.91
N LYS A 201 -12.46 10.86 3.61
CA LYS A 201 -11.70 11.57 2.58
C LYS A 201 -11.68 13.09 2.79
N GLN A 202 -12.73 13.66 3.40
CA GLN A 202 -12.85 15.10 3.68
C GLN A 202 -12.45 15.50 5.11
N ALA A 203 -12.24 14.55 6.02
CA ALA A 203 -11.99 14.78 7.44
C ALA A 203 -10.74 15.64 7.75
N GLN A 204 -9.78 15.70 6.82
CA GLN A 204 -8.60 16.56 6.95
C GLN A 204 -8.97 18.05 6.91
N ILE A 205 -9.93 18.44 6.07
CA ILE A 205 -10.30 19.84 5.83
C ILE A 205 -11.67 20.22 6.40
N SER A 206 -12.47 19.24 6.83
CA SER A 206 -13.83 19.45 7.34
C SER A 206 -14.01 18.83 8.73
N PRO A 207 -14.16 19.66 9.79
CA PRO A 207 -14.57 19.21 11.11
C PRO A 207 -15.87 18.39 11.16
N SER A 208 -16.90 18.72 10.36
CA SER A 208 -18.15 17.95 10.36
C SER A 208 -17.99 16.56 9.75
N ALA A 209 -17.22 16.44 8.67
CA ALA A 209 -16.85 15.14 8.09
C ALA A 209 -15.99 14.30 9.04
N ARG A 210 -15.06 14.95 9.76
CA ARG A 210 -14.26 14.32 10.80
C ARG A 210 -15.17 13.72 11.87
N LYS A 211 -16.10 14.50 12.41
CA LYS A 211 -17.04 14.04 13.44
C LYS A 211 -17.84 12.82 13.01
N ILE A 212 -18.40 12.80 11.79
CA ILE A 212 -19.13 11.64 11.25
C ILE A 212 -18.23 10.38 11.25
N THR A 213 -16.97 10.54 10.87
CA THR A 213 -16.00 9.44 10.82
C THR A 213 -15.64 8.94 12.23
N GLU A 214 -15.43 9.85 13.18
CA GLU A 214 -15.13 9.54 14.58
C GLU A 214 -16.31 8.84 15.28
N ASP A 215 -17.53 9.30 15.03
CA ASP A 215 -18.76 8.69 15.54
C ASP A 215 -18.91 7.26 14.99
N TYR A 216 -18.61 7.05 13.70
CA TYR A 216 -18.65 5.72 13.08
C TYR A 216 -17.61 4.77 13.69
N ILE A 217 -16.35 5.22 13.86
CA ILE A 217 -15.28 4.45 14.52
C ILE A 217 -15.70 4.06 15.93
N SER A 218 -16.28 4.99 16.69
CA SER A 218 -16.73 4.76 18.06
C SER A 218 -17.90 3.76 18.11
N SER A 219 -18.78 3.78 17.10
CA SER A 219 -19.93 2.88 17.01
C SER A 219 -19.62 1.46 16.52
N CYS A 220 -18.39 1.18 16.04
CA CYS A 220 -18.08 -0.12 15.43
C CYS A 220 -18.12 -1.28 16.43
N GLY A 221 -17.88 -1.05 17.72
CA GLY A 221 -17.90 -2.11 18.73
C GLY A 221 -17.00 -3.30 18.35
N THR A 222 -17.59 -4.48 18.22
CA THR A 222 -16.96 -5.73 17.73
C THR A 222 -17.52 -6.19 16.39
N ASP A 223 -18.17 -5.29 15.64
CA ASP A 223 -18.80 -5.57 14.35
C ASP A 223 -17.73 -5.78 13.27
N ARG A 224 -17.56 -7.04 12.84
CA ARG A 224 -16.52 -7.46 11.89
C ARG A 224 -16.62 -6.71 10.57
N GLU A 225 -17.82 -6.54 10.01
CA GLU A 225 -18.01 -5.90 8.70
C GLU A 225 -17.56 -4.44 8.74
N LYS A 226 -17.92 -3.72 9.81
CA LYS A 226 -17.49 -2.33 10.01
C LYS A 226 -15.99 -2.21 10.22
N ILE A 227 -15.40 -3.12 10.99
CA ILE A 227 -13.96 -3.15 11.23
C ILE A 227 -13.22 -3.35 9.91
N GLU A 228 -13.57 -4.39 9.14
CA GLU A 228 -12.95 -4.66 7.84
C GLU A 228 -13.08 -3.45 6.91
N PHE A 229 -14.28 -2.87 6.80
CA PHE A 229 -14.49 -1.65 6.03
C PHE A 229 -13.60 -0.49 6.48
N LEU A 230 -13.48 -0.22 7.79
CA LEU A 230 -12.62 0.84 8.32
C LEU A 230 -11.14 0.62 7.96
N TYR A 231 -10.67 -0.64 7.97
CA TYR A 231 -9.32 -0.97 7.50
C TYR A 231 -9.14 -0.72 6.00
N THR A 232 -10.15 -0.99 5.17
CA THR A 232 -10.07 -0.69 3.71
C THR A 232 -9.93 0.81 3.41
N ILE A 233 -10.30 1.68 4.35
CA ILE A 233 -10.18 3.14 4.21
C ILE A 233 -9.16 3.75 5.19
N LEU A 234 -8.32 2.92 5.82
CA LEU A 234 -7.39 3.32 6.89
C LEU A 234 -6.49 4.48 6.47
N SER A 235 -6.07 4.53 5.21
CA SER A 235 -5.22 5.62 4.73
C SER A 235 -5.92 6.98 4.71
N TYR A 236 -7.23 7.04 4.48
CA TYR A 236 -8.01 8.27 4.67
C TYR A 236 -8.14 8.62 6.14
N LEU A 237 -8.34 7.63 7.02
CA LEU A 237 -8.39 7.85 8.47
C LEU A 237 -7.07 8.45 8.98
N CYS A 238 -5.93 7.88 8.57
CA CYS A 238 -4.60 8.36 8.96
C CYS A 238 -4.24 9.76 8.43
N ARG A 239 -5.01 10.32 7.48
CA ARG A 239 -4.85 11.70 6.98
C ARG A 239 -5.69 12.71 7.75
N GLY A 240 -6.91 12.32 8.17
CA GLY A 240 -7.91 13.25 8.68
C GLY A 240 -8.28 13.10 10.16
N ILE A 241 -7.99 11.95 10.77
CA ILE A 241 -8.38 11.62 12.15
C ILE A 241 -7.16 11.70 13.08
N PRO A 242 -7.28 12.32 14.26
CA PRO A 242 -6.19 12.38 15.23
C PRO A 242 -5.75 11.00 15.75
N PRO A 243 -4.45 10.81 16.07
CA PRO A 243 -3.94 9.55 16.61
C PRO A 243 -4.67 9.08 17.88
N ASN A 244 -5.08 10.01 18.76
CA ASN A 244 -5.75 9.69 20.02
C ASN A 244 -7.11 9.01 19.81
N THR A 245 -7.78 9.29 18.69
CA THR A 245 -9.05 8.63 18.34
C THR A 245 -8.81 7.28 17.67
N LEU A 246 -7.77 7.17 16.84
CA LEU A 246 -7.45 5.93 16.13
C LEU A 246 -6.81 4.86 17.02
N LYS A 247 -5.98 5.25 17.99
CA LYS A 247 -5.21 4.33 18.83
C LYS A 247 -6.09 3.29 19.54
N PRO A 248 -7.15 3.66 20.29
CA PRO A 248 -7.99 2.67 20.96
C PRO A 248 -8.75 1.74 20.02
N PHE A 249 -9.03 2.20 18.79
CA PHE A 249 -9.64 1.37 17.76
C PHE A 249 -8.64 0.33 17.22
N LEU A 250 -7.45 0.76 16.83
CA LEU A 250 -6.41 -0.13 16.28
C LEU A 250 -5.95 -1.16 17.31
N GLU A 251 -5.67 -0.74 18.54
CA GLU A 251 -5.21 -1.64 19.62
C GLU A 251 -6.23 -2.75 19.88
N ARG A 252 -7.49 -2.34 20.11
CA ARG A 252 -8.58 -3.27 20.40
C ARG A 252 -8.84 -4.24 19.26
N THR A 253 -8.92 -3.75 18.02
CA THR A 253 -9.28 -4.58 16.87
C THR A 253 -8.16 -5.55 16.51
N LEU A 254 -6.90 -5.10 16.48
CA LEU A 254 -5.76 -5.97 16.20
C LEU A 254 -5.56 -7.04 17.28
N GLN A 255 -5.67 -6.67 18.55
CA GLN A 255 -5.59 -7.65 19.65
C GLN A 255 -6.75 -8.65 19.61
N THR A 256 -7.96 -8.18 19.30
CA THR A 256 -9.12 -9.08 19.17
C THR A 256 -8.92 -10.05 18.01
N ALA A 257 -8.47 -9.57 16.85
CA ALA A 257 -8.18 -10.40 15.68
C ALA A 257 -7.06 -11.42 15.96
N LEU A 258 -6.02 -11.03 16.69
CA LEU A 258 -4.94 -11.94 17.09
C LEU A 258 -5.40 -13.06 18.02
N ASN A 259 -6.35 -12.78 18.92
CA ASN A 259 -6.88 -13.78 19.85
C ASN A 259 -7.93 -14.70 19.21
N GLN A 260 -8.36 -14.43 17.98
CA GLN A 260 -9.28 -15.28 17.24
C GLN A 260 -8.52 -16.41 16.56
N LYS A 261 -9.18 -17.56 16.38
CA LYS A 261 -8.62 -18.69 15.61
C LYS A 261 -8.61 -18.43 14.10
N ASP A 262 -9.30 -17.38 13.65
CA ASP A 262 -9.42 -17.00 12.24
C ASP A 262 -8.30 -16.02 11.86
N ASN A 263 -7.21 -16.58 11.33
CA ASN A 263 -6.04 -15.83 10.88
C ASN A 263 -6.30 -14.99 9.62
N GLU A 264 -7.37 -15.27 8.86
CA GLU A 264 -7.71 -14.53 7.62
C GLU A 264 -8.07 -13.08 7.92
N HIS A 265 -8.78 -12.85 9.02
CA HIS A 265 -9.20 -11.52 9.44
C HIS A 265 -7.99 -10.65 9.81
N LEU A 266 -7.08 -11.16 10.65
CA LEU A 266 -5.84 -10.46 11.00
C LEU A 266 -4.95 -10.23 9.77
N SER A 267 -4.88 -11.19 8.86
CA SER A 267 -4.13 -11.07 7.59
C SER A 267 -4.65 -9.90 6.75
N THR A 268 -5.97 -9.80 6.59
CA THR A 268 -6.62 -8.70 5.86
C THR A 268 -6.32 -7.34 6.50
N MET A 269 -6.39 -7.25 7.83
CA MET A 269 -6.07 -6.03 8.56
C MET A 269 -4.60 -5.63 8.42
N LEU A 270 -3.67 -6.57 8.57
CA LEU A 270 -2.23 -6.33 8.36
C LEU A 270 -1.93 -5.91 6.92
N GLY A 271 -2.61 -6.49 5.93
CA GLY A 271 -2.51 -6.08 4.53
C GLY A 271 -2.93 -4.61 4.33
N CYS A 272 -4.00 -4.17 5.00
CA CYS A 272 -4.45 -2.78 4.96
C CYS A 272 -3.47 -1.83 5.68
N VAL A 273 -2.91 -2.23 6.82
CA VAL A 273 -1.89 -1.47 7.54
C VAL A 273 -0.64 -1.31 6.67
N LYS A 274 -0.17 -2.40 6.07
CA LYS A 274 0.96 -2.41 5.14
C LYS A 274 0.74 -1.46 3.96
N ALA A 275 -0.42 -1.55 3.31
CA ALA A 275 -0.78 -0.67 2.21
C ALA A 275 -0.80 0.80 2.63
N THR A 276 -1.31 1.08 3.84
CA THR A 276 -1.35 2.44 4.40
C THR A 276 0.04 2.99 4.71
N LEU A 277 0.95 2.17 5.25
CA LEU A 277 2.34 2.57 5.54
C LEU A 277 3.12 2.94 4.27
N LYS A 278 2.79 2.35 3.11
CA LYS A 278 3.38 2.72 1.81
C LYS A 278 2.94 4.09 1.31
N GLU A 279 1.83 4.63 1.79
CA GLU A 279 1.33 5.91 1.31
C GLU A 279 2.11 7.09 1.89
N GLU A 280 2.62 7.98 1.05
CA GLU A 280 3.37 9.17 1.48
C GLU A 280 2.51 10.23 2.16
N LYS A 281 1.21 10.26 1.88
CA LYS A 281 0.31 11.36 2.26
C LYS A 281 -0.27 11.25 3.67
N ILE A 282 -0.03 10.16 4.40
CA ILE A 282 -0.54 9.99 5.76
C ILE A 282 0.18 10.93 6.73
N HIS A 283 -0.51 11.34 7.81
CA HIS A 283 0.08 12.22 8.82
C HIS A 283 1.16 11.48 9.63
N GLU A 284 2.31 12.11 9.88
CA GLU A 284 3.47 11.45 10.51
C GLU A 284 3.16 10.88 11.91
N ALA A 285 2.36 11.59 12.70
CA ALA A 285 1.89 11.10 14.00
C ALA A 285 1.07 9.79 13.88
N ASN A 286 0.27 9.65 12.81
CA ASN A 286 -0.49 8.42 12.54
C ASN A 286 0.40 7.33 11.95
N ARG A 287 1.42 7.67 11.15
CA ARG A 287 2.45 6.72 10.70
C ARG A 287 3.18 6.12 11.91
N THR A 288 3.60 6.97 12.85
CA THR A 288 4.25 6.55 14.10
C THR A 288 3.33 5.65 14.93
N LEU A 289 2.04 5.99 15.02
CA LEU A 289 1.05 5.14 15.67
C LEU A 289 0.98 3.75 15.01
N LEU A 290 0.89 3.66 13.68
CA LEU A 290 0.88 2.38 12.97
C LEU A 290 2.16 1.58 13.23
N HIS A 291 3.34 2.20 13.23
CA HIS A 291 4.60 1.53 13.60
C HIS A 291 4.53 0.93 15.01
N GLN A 292 4.00 1.69 15.98
CA GLN A 292 3.83 1.21 17.36
C GLN A 292 2.86 0.03 17.44
N GLN A 293 1.78 0.03 16.67
CA GLN A 293 0.80 -1.06 16.66
C GLN A 293 1.39 -2.34 16.04
N VAL A 294 2.12 -2.23 14.93
CA VAL A 294 2.80 -3.39 14.31
C VAL A 294 3.87 -3.94 15.26
N LYS A 295 4.63 -3.06 15.94
CA LYS A 295 5.61 -3.47 16.95
C LYS A 295 4.95 -4.15 18.16
N ALA A 296 3.82 -3.65 18.64
CA ALA A 296 3.10 -4.29 19.74
C ALA A 296 2.66 -5.72 19.38
N LEU A 297 2.23 -5.96 18.13
CA LEU A 297 1.94 -7.31 17.65
C LEU A 297 3.19 -8.18 17.59
N TRP A 298 4.32 -7.64 17.14
CA TRP A 298 5.61 -8.34 17.13
C TRP A 298 6.03 -8.85 18.51
N ASP A 299 5.79 -8.05 19.55
CA ASP A 299 6.14 -8.43 20.91
C ASP A 299 5.27 -9.60 21.42
N ILE A 300 4.01 -9.68 21.00
CA ILE A 300 3.03 -10.68 21.47
C ILE A 300 3.10 -12.01 20.68
N ILE A 301 3.22 -11.97 19.35
CA ILE A 301 3.11 -13.15 18.49
C ILE A 301 4.27 -14.13 18.72
N GLU A 302 4.05 -15.44 18.86
CA GLU A 302 5.13 -16.41 19.06
C GLU A 302 5.97 -16.69 17.78
N PRO A 303 7.24 -17.12 17.90
CA PRO A 303 8.13 -17.34 16.74
C PRO A 303 7.59 -18.30 15.68
N GLN A 304 6.77 -19.27 16.08
CA GLN A 304 6.22 -20.33 15.23
C GLN A 304 4.77 -20.06 14.81
N HIS A 305 4.23 -18.90 15.16
CA HIS A 305 2.85 -18.54 14.82
C HIS A 305 2.66 -18.39 13.31
N GLU A 306 1.52 -18.84 12.78
CA GLU A 306 1.23 -18.84 11.34
C GLU A 306 1.34 -17.43 10.71
N MET A 307 0.82 -16.43 11.42
CA MET A 307 0.84 -15.00 11.03
C MET A 307 2.22 -14.32 11.06
N MET A 308 3.29 -15.06 11.41
CA MET A 308 4.63 -14.47 11.49
C MET A 308 5.09 -13.92 10.12
N SER A 309 4.78 -14.62 9.03
CA SER A 309 5.15 -14.20 7.67
C SER A 309 4.47 -12.88 7.28
N GLU A 310 3.17 -12.79 7.49
CA GLU A 310 2.35 -11.61 7.22
C GLU A 310 2.80 -10.42 8.07
N LEU A 311 3.15 -10.67 9.35
CA LEU A 311 3.67 -9.63 10.22
C LEU A 311 5.05 -9.13 9.76
N MET A 312 5.99 -10.02 9.41
CA MET A 312 7.29 -9.61 8.84
C MET A 312 7.12 -8.81 7.54
N SER A 313 6.16 -9.22 6.71
CA SER A 313 5.78 -8.50 5.48
C SER A 313 5.23 -7.10 5.75
N CYS A 314 4.60 -6.87 6.89
CA CYS A 314 4.15 -5.54 7.32
C CYS A 314 5.29 -4.74 7.95
N LEU A 315 6.13 -5.40 8.76
CA LEU A 315 7.33 -4.82 9.38
C LEU A 315 8.29 -4.27 8.33
N SER A 316 8.46 -4.91 7.17
CA SER A 316 9.37 -4.41 6.13
C SER A 316 9.04 -3.01 5.59
N GLU A 317 7.84 -2.48 5.87
CA GLU A 317 7.47 -1.10 5.50
C GLU A 317 7.87 -0.06 6.57
N LEU A 318 8.42 -0.49 7.71
CA LEU A 318 8.92 0.40 8.75
C LEU A 318 10.34 0.91 8.40
N PRO A 319 10.76 2.04 9.00
CA PRO A 319 12.14 2.51 8.88
C PRO A 319 13.14 1.44 9.34
N VAL A 320 14.25 1.31 8.61
CA VAL A 320 15.33 0.35 8.93
C VAL A 320 15.81 0.51 10.39
N SER A 321 15.90 1.74 10.90
CA SER A 321 16.26 1.99 12.30
C SER A 321 15.30 1.33 13.30
N THR A 322 14.01 1.22 12.96
CA THR A 322 13.02 0.54 13.79
C THR A 322 13.20 -0.98 13.70
N ILE A 323 13.47 -1.50 12.50
CA ILE A 323 13.77 -2.92 12.30
C ILE A 323 15.01 -3.34 13.09
N GLU A 324 16.08 -2.54 13.04
CA GLU A 324 17.28 -2.77 13.84
C GLU A 324 16.95 -2.75 15.34
N SER A 325 16.09 -1.83 15.80
CA SER A 325 15.71 -1.76 17.22
C SER A 325 14.95 -2.97 17.75
N ILE A 326 14.26 -3.73 16.88
CA ILE A 326 13.45 -4.91 17.29
C ILE A 326 14.13 -6.24 16.97
N SER A 327 15.14 -6.24 16.10
CA SER A 327 15.87 -7.44 15.71
C SER A 327 17.27 -7.48 16.30
N SER A 328 17.93 -6.35 16.57
CA SER A 328 19.32 -6.37 17.07
C SER A 328 19.38 -6.83 18.52
N THR A 329 20.08 -7.93 18.72
CA THR A 329 20.42 -8.52 20.01
C THR A 329 21.32 -7.61 20.83
N SER A 330 22.11 -6.73 20.18
CA SER A 330 22.95 -5.74 20.86
C SER A 330 22.15 -4.71 21.68
N VAL A 331 20.87 -4.51 21.33
CA VAL A 331 19.97 -3.53 21.95
C VAL A 331 18.99 -4.20 22.92
N MET A 332 18.90 -5.54 22.92
CA MET A 332 17.97 -6.28 23.77
C MET A 332 18.48 -6.38 25.21
N TRP A 333 17.66 -5.96 26.16
CA TRP A 333 17.98 -6.06 27.60
C TRP A 333 18.01 -7.52 28.09
N GLU A 334 17.08 -8.34 27.59
CA GLU A 334 17.01 -9.78 27.83
C GLU A 334 16.95 -10.50 26.49
N VAL A 335 17.76 -11.54 26.35
CA VAL A 335 17.86 -12.34 25.12
C VAL A 335 17.27 -13.72 25.42
N THR A 336 15.99 -13.90 25.12
CA THR A 336 15.33 -15.21 25.20
C THR A 336 15.47 -15.95 23.86
N SER A 337 15.41 -17.30 23.89
CA SER A 337 15.41 -18.12 22.66
C SER A 337 14.29 -17.71 21.70
N ALA A 338 13.08 -17.41 22.20
CA ALA A 338 11.98 -16.95 21.38
C ALA A 338 12.28 -15.61 20.67
N GLN A 339 12.88 -14.64 21.37
CA GLN A 339 13.29 -13.36 20.76
C GLN A 339 14.38 -13.56 19.72
N LEU A 340 15.35 -14.45 19.96
CA LEU A 340 16.39 -14.79 18.99
C LEU A 340 15.80 -15.39 17.72
N GLN A 341 14.89 -16.35 17.84
CA GLN A 341 14.23 -16.97 16.68
C GLN A 341 13.47 -15.94 15.83
N LYS A 342 12.75 -15.03 16.49
CA LYS A 342 12.08 -13.90 15.82
C LYS A 342 13.08 -13.00 15.10
N ALA A 343 14.12 -12.56 15.79
CA ALA A 343 15.16 -11.69 15.24
C ALA A 343 15.84 -12.32 14.02
N PHE A 344 16.20 -13.61 14.10
CA PHE A 344 16.84 -14.34 13.00
C PHE A 344 15.92 -14.41 11.78
N ARG A 345 14.65 -14.78 11.98
CA ARG A 345 13.66 -14.85 10.89
C ARG A 345 13.44 -13.49 10.23
N LEU A 346 13.28 -12.43 11.02
CA LEU A 346 13.10 -11.08 10.47
C LEU A 346 14.32 -10.62 9.69
N ARG A 347 15.54 -10.84 10.19
CA ARG A 347 16.76 -10.48 9.47
C ARG A 347 16.94 -11.27 8.17
N ALA A 348 16.69 -12.57 8.19
CA ALA A 348 16.70 -13.39 6.98
C ALA A 348 15.65 -12.91 5.97
N PHE A 349 14.46 -12.53 6.44
CA PHE A 349 13.41 -11.95 5.60
C PHE A 349 13.85 -10.61 4.98
N MET A 350 14.47 -9.71 5.75
CA MET A 350 14.98 -8.43 5.25
C MET A 350 16.08 -8.59 4.20
N ALA A 351 16.91 -9.63 4.34
CA ALA A 351 17.94 -9.97 3.36
C ALA A 351 17.36 -10.32 1.98
N LEU A 352 16.15 -10.88 1.94
CA LEU A 352 15.50 -11.35 0.70
C LEU A 352 14.64 -10.29 0.01
N LEU A 353 14.52 -9.07 0.56
CA LEU A 353 13.72 -8.02 -0.07
C LEU A 353 14.39 -7.51 -1.37
N PRO A 354 13.63 -7.27 -2.46
CA PRO A 354 14.19 -6.90 -3.77
C PRO A 354 15.04 -5.63 -3.81
N ASN A 355 14.84 -4.69 -2.88
CA ASN A 355 15.48 -3.38 -2.88
C ASN A 355 16.55 -3.24 -1.78
N THR A 356 17.00 -4.35 -1.17
CA THR A 356 18.03 -4.31 -0.13
C THR A 356 19.41 -4.14 -0.77
N THR A 357 20.14 -3.08 -0.39
CA THR A 357 21.44 -2.72 -0.98
C THR A 357 22.57 -3.67 -0.61
N GLN A 358 22.60 -4.12 0.65
CA GLN A 358 23.60 -5.05 1.20
C GLN A 358 22.87 -6.20 1.91
N PRO A 359 22.24 -7.11 1.15
CA PRO A 359 21.33 -8.09 1.72
C PRO A 359 22.03 -9.08 2.65
N LEU A 360 23.27 -9.46 2.33
CA LEU A 360 24.04 -10.42 3.13
C LEU A 360 24.49 -9.87 4.49
N ASN A 361 24.57 -8.55 4.65
CA ASN A 361 24.96 -7.95 5.93
C ASN A 361 23.92 -8.22 7.03
N TRP A 362 22.66 -8.49 6.66
CA TRP A 362 21.63 -8.92 7.61
C TRP A 362 21.92 -10.29 8.23
N LEU A 363 22.75 -11.12 7.61
CA LEU A 363 23.14 -12.43 8.15
C LEU A 363 24.23 -12.33 9.23
N ASN A 364 24.99 -11.23 9.28
CA ASN A 364 26.15 -11.10 10.15
C ASN A 364 25.77 -11.27 11.62
N GLU A 365 24.73 -10.58 12.09
CA GLU A 365 24.29 -10.70 13.49
C GLU A 365 23.68 -12.08 13.80
N ILE A 366 23.04 -12.72 12.82
CA ILE A 366 22.55 -14.11 12.97
C ILE A 366 23.73 -15.04 13.25
N ILE A 367 24.78 -14.95 12.43
CA ILE A 367 25.97 -15.80 12.50
C ILE A 367 26.75 -15.50 13.80
N GLU A 368 26.95 -14.23 14.13
CA GLU A 368 27.65 -13.82 15.33
C GLU A 368 26.97 -14.36 16.60
N VAL A 369 25.66 -14.17 16.73
CA VAL A 369 24.91 -14.61 17.90
C VAL A 369 24.85 -16.14 17.97
N ALA A 370 24.60 -16.83 16.85
CA ALA A 370 24.53 -18.29 16.81
C ALA A 370 25.89 -18.96 17.09
N SER A 371 27.01 -18.29 16.79
CA SER A 371 28.35 -18.81 17.12
C SER A 371 28.54 -19.09 18.61
N SER A 372 27.84 -18.32 19.46
CA SER A 372 27.90 -18.44 20.92
C SER A 372 26.68 -19.14 21.54
N ASN A 373 25.65 -19.45 20.75
CA ASN A 373 24.37 -20.02 21.21
C ASN A 373 24.04 -21.33 20.47
N ILE A 374 24.52 -22.46 21.00
CA ILE A 374 24.40 -23.79 20.38
C ILE A 374 22.94 -24.16 20.05
N SER A 375 21.98 -23.79 20.91
CA SER A 375 20.56 -24.12 20.71
C SER A 375 19.97 -23.51 19.42
N GLU A 376 20.48 -22.37 18.97
CA GLU A 376 19.95 -21.63 17.81
C GLU A 376 20.73 -21.90 16.51
N GLN A 377 21.83 -22.67 16.57
CA GLN A 377 22.69 -22.92 15.41
C GLN A 377 21.96 -23.61 14.26
N ALA A 378 21.06 -24.55 14.57
CA ALA A 378 20.29 -25.26 13.55
C ALA A 378 19.39 -24.31 12.75
N LEU A 379 18.68 -23.41 13.45
CA LEU A 379 17.83 -22.40 12.81
C LEU A 379 18.68 -21.40 12.01
N ALA A 380 19.81 -20.95 12.57
CA ALA A 380 20.71 -20.04 11.88
C ALA A 380 21.23 -20.64 10.56
N ILE A 381 21.68 -21.89 10.57
CA ILE A 381 22.12 -22.61 9.36
C ILE A 381 20.99 -22.71 8.33
N GLN A 382 19.77 -23.04 8.77
CA GLN A 382 18.62 -23.12 7.89
C GLN A 382 18.33 -21.77 7.19
N LEU A 383 18.31 -20.68 7.95
CA LEU A 383 18.02 -19.34 7.42
C LEU A 383 19.16 -18.83 6.53
N VAL A 384 20.42 -19.05 6.90
CA VAL A 384 21.57 -18.72 6.05
C VAL A 384 21.50 -19.51 4.74
N CYS A 385 21.19 -20.81 4.80
CA CYS A 385 21.02 -21.64 3.60
C CYS A 385 19.95 -21.06 2.66
N GLU A 386 18.79 -20.71 3.19
CA GLU A 386 17.68 -20.11 2.43
C GLU A 386 18.11 -18.81 1.75
N VAL A 387 18.75 -17.90 2.49
CA VAL A 387 19.17 -16.59 1.99
C VAL A 387 20.26 -16.73 0.93
N ILE A 388 21.31 -17.53 1.19
CA ILE A 388 22.42 -17.71 0.24
C ILE A 388 21.97 -18.44 -1.03
N THR A 389 21.01 -19.36 -0.92
CA THR A 389 20.46 -20.04 -2.11
C THR A 389 19.83 -19.02 -3.08
N GLN A 390 19.07 -18.06 -2.55
CA GLN A 390 18.43 -17.02 -3.38
C GLN A 390 19.40 -15.92 -3.83
N LEU A 391 20.47 -15.67 -3.06
CA LEU A 391 21.42 -14.58 -3.32
C LEU A 391 22.79 -15.05 -3.84
N SER A 392 22.92 -16.31 -4.26
CA SER A 392 24.18 -16.90 -4.72
C SER A 392 24.84 -16.13 -5.88
N GLY A 393 24.03 -15.54 -6.77
CA GLY A 393 24.50 -14.70 -7.88
C GLY A 393 24.65 -13.20 -7.57
N HIS A 394 24.45 -12.77 -6.32
CA HIS A 394 24.54 -11.37 -5.95
C HIS A 394 25.99 -10.86 -6.05
N SER A 395 26.20 -9.67 -6.60
CA SER A 395 27.55 -9.12 -6.87
C SER A 395 28.42 -8.96 -5.61
N GLY A 396 27.78 -8.71 -4.46
CA GLY A 396 28.46 -8.61 -3.16
C GLY A 396 28.73 -9.94 -2.45
N ALA A 397 28.28 -11.08 -3.00
CA ALA A 397 28.36 -12.37 -2.29
C ALA A 397 29.79 -12.84 -2.06
N TRP A 398 30.66 -12.69 -3.07
CA TRP A 398 32.07 -13.05 -2.92
C TRP A 398 32.78 -12.21 -1.86
N LEU A 399 32.59 -10.89 -1.87
CA LEU A 399 33.21 -9.99 -0.90
C LEU A 399 32.75 -10.33 0.53
N TRP A 400 31.45 -10.56 0.71
CA TRP A 400 30.89 -10.97 1.99
C TRP A 400 31.44 -12.34 2.47
N LEU A 401 31.65 -13.30 1.55
CA LEU A 401 32.28 -14.58 1.89
C LEU A 401 33.73 -14.40 2.38
N GLN A 402 34.48 -13.46 1.79
CA GLN A 402 35.83 -13.12 2.26
C GLN A 402 35.80 -12.47 3.65
N GLU A 403 34.81 -11.64 3.95
CA GLU A 403 34.60 -11.11 5.30
C GLU A 403 34.32 -12.23 6.31
N LEU A 404 33.48 -13.20 5.95
CA LEU A 404 33.21 -14.39 6.78
C LEU A 404 34.48 -15.23 7.01
N MET A 405 35.35 -15.37 6.01
CA MET A 405 36.67 -16.00 6.18
C MET A 405 37.51 -15.25 7.22
N GLY A 406 37.57 -13.92 7.12
CA GLY A 406 38.28 -13.05 8.05
C GLY A 406 37.73 -13.19 9.49
N GLN A 407 36.41 -13.19 9.65
CA GLN A 407 35.76 -13.39 10.95
C GLN A 407 36.08 -14.77 11.53
N THR A 408 36.05 -15.83 10.71
CA THR A 408 36.40 -17.19 11.15
C THR A 408 37.86 -17.24 11.61
N HIS A 409 38.78 -16.63 10.86
CA HIS A 409 40.19 -16.54 11.23
C HIS A 409 40.41 -15.76 12.55
N LEU A 410 39.70 -14.64 12.75
CA LEU A 410 39.81 -13.90 14.00
C LEU A 410 39.27 -14.70 15.20
N THR A 411 38.20 -15.48 15.01
CA THR A 411 37.63 -16.33 16.06
C THR A 411 38.59 -17.47 16.43
N THR A 412 39.28 -18.08 15.45
CA THR A 412 40.28 -19.12 15.72
C THR A 412 41.50 -18.57 16.46
N VAL A 413 42.05 -17.44 16.01
CA VAL A 413 43.23 -16.81 16.64
C VAL A 413 42.94 -16.39 18.08
N ASN A 414 41.73 -15.91 18.35
CA ASN A 414 41.31 -15.49 19.70
C ASN A 414 40.88 -16.66 20.60
N ASN A 415 40.97 -17.92 20.14
CA ASN A 415 40.51 -19.11 20.87
C ASN A 415 39.07 -18.97 21.43
N LYS A 416 38.19 -18.33 20.65
CA LYS A 416 36.77 -18.18 21.01
C LYS A 416 36.01 -19.45 20.64
N GLY A 417 34.98 -19.78 21.41
CA GLY A 417 34.01 -20.81 21.04
C GLY A 417 33.27 -20.45 19.74
N GLY A 418 32.69 -21.45 19.06
CA GLY A 418 31.89 -21.23 17.85
C GLY A 418 32.63 -21.39 16.51
N VAL A 419 33.92 -21.74 16.52
CA VAL A 419 34.71 -22.02 15.30
C VAL A 419 34.03 -23.10 14.45
N GLU A 420 33.56 -24.18 15.05
CA GLU A 420 32.88 -25.27 14.33
C GLU A 420 31.63 -24.80 13.59
N PHE A 421 30.85 -23.92 14.22
CA PHE A 421 29.68 -23.31 13.60
C PHE A 421 30.07 -22.41 12.42
N LEU A 422 31.04 -21.51 12.62
CA LEU A 422 31.51 -20.61 11.54
C LEU A 422 32.08 -21.37 10.35
N VAL A 423 32.86 -22.43 10.60
CA VAL A 423 33.36 -23.32 9.54
C VAL A 423 32.20 -24.00 8.80
N SER A 424 31.18 -24.46 9.52
CA SER A 424 30.00 -25.08 8.90
C SER A 424 29.21 -24.09 8.03
N VAL A 425 29.05 -22.84 8.49
CA VAL A 425 28.43 -21.76 7.69
C VAL A 425 29.28 -21.45 6.46
N PHE A 426 30.61 -21.36 6.59
CA PHE A 426 31.50 -21.15 5.45
C PHE A 426 31.38 -22.26 4.41
N VAL A 427 31.44 -23.52 4.82
CA VAL A 427 31.32 -24.69 3.93
C VAL A 427 29.97 -24.67 3.21
N LEU A 428 28.88 -24.36 3.92
CA LEU A 428 27.56 -24.18 3.34
C LEU A 428 27.54 -23.09 2.25
N CYS A 429 28.07 -21.90 2.54
CA CYS A 429 28.11 -20.80 1.59
C CYS A 429 28.92 -21.17 0.34
N VAL A 430 30.08 -21.81 0.51
CA VAL A 430 30.95 -22.27 -0.58
C VAL A 430 30.24 -23.30 -1.46
N ASP A 431 29.55 -24.28 -0.87
CA ASP A 431 28.82 -25.31 -1.62
C ASP A 431 27.67 -24.72 -2.43
N ILE A 432 26.91 -23.78 -1.86
CA ILE A 432 25.78 -23.12 -2.55
C ILE A 432 26.28 -22.17 -3.64
N MET A 433 27.20 -21.27 -3.33
CA MET A 433 27.65 -20.24 -4.26
C MET A 433 28.46 -20.82 -5.43
N SER A 434 29.12 -21.97 -5.24
CA SER A 434 29.79 -22.70 -6.33
C SER A 434 28.82 -23.45 -7.26
N GLY A 435 27.55 -23.58 -6.88
CA GLY A 435 26.52 -24.33 -7.61
C GLY A 435 26.52 -25.84 -7.35
N TYR A 436 27.44 -26.36 -6.52
CA TYR A 436 27.52 -27.79 -6.22
C TYR A 436 26.39 -28.29 -5.32
N SER A 437 25.72 -27.40 -4.59
CA SER A 437 24.51 -27.72 -3.83
C SER A 437 23.40 -28.32 -4.71
N SER A 438 23.30 -27.92 -5.98
CA SER A 438 22.32 -28.44 -6.95
C SER A 438 22.50 -29.93 -7.27
N LEU A 439 23.66 -30.51 -6.96
CA LEU A 439 23.99 -31.92 -7.17
C LEU A 439 23.59 -32.81 -5.99
N GLU A 440 22.92 -32.25 -4.98
CA GLU A 440 22.51 -32.99 -3.79
C GLU A 440 21.41 -34.00 -4.11
N THR A 441 21.71 -35.28 -3.92
CA THR A 441 20.74 -36.37 -3.98
C THR A 441 20.07 -36.55 -2.62
N ALA A 442 18.74 -36.69 -2.61
CA ALA A 442 17.95 -36.77 -1.38
C ALA A 442 18.51 -37.78 -0.36
N GLY A 443 18.92 -37.29 0.82
CA GLY A 443 19.23 -38.11 1.99
C GLY A 443 20.72 -38.27 2.36
N GLN A 444 21.68 -37.66 1.65
CA GLN A 444 23.09 -37.66 2.04
C GLN A 444 23.66 -36.24 2.14
N ASP A 445 24.23 -35.89 3.30
CA ASP A 445 24.99 -34.65 3.48
C ASP A 445 26.36 -34.79 2.79
N CYS A 446 26.39 -34.45 1.50
CA CYS A 446 27.58 -34.53 0.67
C CYS A 446 28.38 -33.21 0.68
N ARG A 447 28.10 -32.25 1.58
CA ARG A 447 28.73 -30.92 1.56
C ARG A 447 30.24 -30.97 1.81
N ALA A 448 30.66 -31.72 2.85
CA ALA A 448 32.07 -31.85 3.18
C ALA A 448 32.91 -32.46 2.02
N PRO A 449 32.51 -33.60 1.41
CA PRO A 449 33.23 -34.17 0.26
C PRO A 449 33.29 -33.28 -0.99
N ARG A 450 32.31 -32.39 -1.20
CA ARG A 450 32.24 -31.49 -2.37
C ARG A 450 33.12 -30.25 -2.22
N LEU A 451 33.52 -29.92 -0.99
CA LEU A 451 34.25 -28.70 -0.67
C LEU A 451 35.49 -28.46 -1.55
N PRO A 452 36.39 -29.44 -1.81
CA PRO A 452 37.60 -29.19 -2.60
C PRO A 452 37.31 -28.66 -4.01
N GLN A 453 36.28 -29.20 -4.68
CA GLN A 453 35.86 -28.80 -6.02
C GLN A 453 35.07 -27.49 -5.99
N ALA A 454 34.22 -27.30 -4.98
CA ALA A 454 33.44 -26.08 -4.78
C ALA A 454 34.34 -24.85 -4.59
N VAL A 455 35.39 -24.97 -3.75
CA VAL A 455 36.38 -23.92 -3.52
C VAL A 455 37.11 -23.55 -4.81
N VAL A 456 37.61 -24.54 -5.55
CA VAL A 456 38.31 -24.32 -6.83
C VAL A 456 37.41 -23.57 -7.82
N THR A 457 36.14 -23.98 -7.91
CA THR A 457 35.17 -23.39 -8.83
C THR A 457 34.91 -21.92 -8.48
N LEU A 458 34.65 -21.63 -7.21
CA LEU A 458 34.43 -20.25 -6.75
C LEU A 458 35.65 -19.34 -6.96
N VAL A 459 36.84 -19.83 -6.60
CA VAL A 459 38.07 -19.06 -6.78
C VAL A 459 38.34 -18.80 -8.25
N ASN A 460 38.11 -19.76 -9.14
CA ASN A 460 38.25 -19.54 -10.59
C ASN A 460 37.27 -18.50 -11.14
N GLN A 461 36.09 -18.37 -10.54
CA GLN A 461 35.09 -17.38 -10.93
C GLN A 461 35.43 -15.96 -10.44
N HIS A 462 36.08 -15.83 -9.27
CA HIS A 462 36.27 -14.53 -8.60
C HIS A 462 37.73 -14.04 -8.49
N GLY A 463 38.71 -14.91 -8.72
CA GLY A 463 40.12 -14.54 -8.96
C GLY A 463 41.03 -14.37 -7.75
N ASP A 464 40.57 -14.58 -6.51
CA ASP A 464 41.42 -14.43 -5.31
C ASP A 464 41.91 -15.78 -4.74
N VAL A 465 42.85 -16.38 -5.48
CA VAL A 465 43.45 -17.68 -5.11
C VAL A 465 44.33 -17.56 -3.86
N LYS A 466 45.07 -16.46 -3.73
CA LYS A 466 46.08 -16.29 -2.68
C LYS A 466 45.43 -16.22 -1.30
N SER A 467 44.42 -15.38 -1.12
CA SER A 467 43.75 -15.21 0.17
C SER A 467 43.07 -16.51 0.61
N MET A 468 42.43 -17.22 -0.33
CA MET A 468 41.80 -18.52 -0.05
C MET A 468 42.83 -19.58 0.34
N LEU A 469 43.96 -19.67 -0.37
CA LEU A 469 45.02 -20.62 -0.07
C LEU A 469 45.67 -20.36 1.30
N GLU A 470 45.96 -19.09 1.62
CA GLU A 470 46.48 -18.70 2.94
C GLU A 470 45.51 -19.08 4.06
N TRP A 471 44.22 -18.79 3.87
CA TRP A 471 43.19 -19.11 4.85
C TRP A 471 43.04 -20.62 5.08
N LEU A 472 42.93 -21.43 4.01
CA LEU A 472 42.86 -22.89 4.13
C LEU A 472 44.08 -23.49 4.85
N ASN A 473 45.27 -22.94 4.57
CA ASN A 473 46.51 -23.35 5.22
C ASN A 473 46.60 -22.95 6.69
N HIS A 474 45.93 -21.87 7.09
CA HIS A 474 45.80 -21.52 8.49
C HIS A 474 44.83 -22.47 9.20
N MET A 475 43.62 -22.65 8.64
CA MET A 475 42.55 -23.43 9.28
C MET A 475 42.94 -24.89 9.52
N LYS A 476 43.74 -25.51 8.63
CA LYS A 476 44.26 -26.89 8.83
C LYS A 476 45.18 -27.04 10.05
N GLY A 477 45.78 -25.94 10.53
CA GLY A 477 46.72 -25.91 11.64
C GLY A 477 46.07 -25.57 12.98
N THR A 478 44.76 -25.33 13.01
CA THR A 478 44.03 -24.91 14.20
C THR A 478 43.54 -26.12 15.00
N GLU A 479 43.82 -26.15 16.31
CA GLU A 479 43.41 -27.27 17.19
C GLU A 479 41.88 -27.38 17.38
N SER A 480 41.16 -26.26 17.33
CA SER A 480 39.70 -26.19 17.47
C SER A 480 38.94 -26.44 16.16
N PHE A 481 39.65 -26.87 15.11
CA PHE A 481 39.06 -27.11 13.79
C PHE A 481 38.24 -28.43 13.77
N PRO A 482 37.05 -28.46 13.14
CA PRO A 482 36.25 -29.69 13.10
C PRO A 482 36.96 -30.77 12.28
N SER A 483 37.27 -31.89 12.92
CA SER A 483 38.05 -33.00 12.33
C SER A 483 37.45 -33.54 11.03
N GLN A 484 36.11 -33.50 10.90
CA GLN A 484 35.39 -33.93 9.70
C GLN A 484 35.74 -33.14 8.43
N TYR A 485 36.13 -31.86 8.57
CA TYR A 485 36.49 -31.01 7.43
C TYR A 485 37.98 -31.02 7.11
N LEU A 486 38.83 -31.55 8.00
CA LEU A 486 40.30 -31.46 7.86
C LEU A 486 40.82 -32.08 6.56
N PRO A 487 40.40 -33.30 6.15
CA PRO A 487 40.84 -33.89 4.88
C PRO A 487 40.44 -33.04 3.68
N GLN A 488 39.24 -32.43 3.76
CA GLN A 488 38.65 -31.67 2.67
C GLN A 488 39.34 -30.31 2.49
N PHE A 489 39.69 -29.64 3.59
CA PHE A 489 40.50 -28.41 3.53
C PHE A 489 41.91 -28.67 2.99
N GLN A 490 42.53 -29.79 3.36
CA GLN A 490 43.84 -30.19 2.82
C GLN A 490 43.76 -30.45 1.31
N MET A 491 42.73 -31.15 0.85
CA MET A 491 42.50 -31.39 -0.58
C MET A 491 42.19 -30.09 -1.33
N ALA A 492 41.37 -29.20 -0.77
CA ALA A 492 41.08 -27.90 -1.34
C ALA A 492 42.35 -27.05 -1.53
N ALA A 493 43.19 -26.96 -0.49
CA ALA A 493 44.46 -26.22 -0.55
C ALA A 493 45.41 -26.80 -1.60
N ARG A 494 45.51 -28.13 -1.68
CA ARG A 494 46.30 -28.81 -2.72
C ARG A 494 45.77 -28.47 -4.12
N ASN A 495 44.47 -28.58 -4.35
CA ASN A 495 43.87 -28.29 -5.65
C ASN A 495 44.08 -26.82 -6.08
N LEU A 496 43.94 -25.87 -5.16
CA LEU A 496 44.22 -24.46 -5.46
C LEU A 496 45.70 -24.22 -5.79
N SER A 497 46.63 -24.86 -5.09
CA SER A 497 48.07 -24.71 -5.37
C SER A 497 48.45 -25.18 -6.79
N LEU A 498 47.74 -26.17 -7.32
CA LEU A 498 47.92 -26.67 -8.70
C LEU A 498 47.39 -25.70 -9.77
N ILE A 499 46.53 -24.75 -9.41
CA ILE A 499 46.01 -23.72 -10.32
C ILE A 499 46.96 -22.51 -10.37
N THR A 500 47.75 -22.29 -9.31
CA THR A 500 48.74 -21.21 -9.23
C THR A 500 50.08 -21.52 -9.91
N THR A 501 50.36 -22.80 -10.18
CA THR A 501 51.54 -23.29 -10.90
C THR A 501 51.23 -23.49 -12.36
#